data_AF-A0A1F8B5Z5-F1
#
_entry.id   AF-A0A1F8B5Z5-F1
#
_cell.length_a   1.000
_cell.length_b   1.000
_cell.length_c   1.000
_cell.angle_alpha   90.00
_cell.angle_beta   90.00
_cell.angle_gamma   90.00
#
_symmetry.space_group_name_H-M   'P 1'
#
loop_
_entity.id
_entity.type
_entity.pdbx_description
1 polymer ?
#
loop_
_entity_poly.entity_id
_entity_poly.type
_entity_poly.pdbx_seq_one_letter_code
_entity_poly.pdbx_strand_id
1 'polypeptide(L)' 'MNEMTSLKFFVLLYLVSLVLIYVLNQKTGVPLVLPGDIYKVKGTRRIYIPLATSFTLALILFLVLNKYIK' A
#
# COMPACT_ATOMS: atom_id res chain seq x y z
N MET A 1 16.01 5.06 17.58
CA MET A 1 14.55 5.21 17.83
C MET A 1 14.10 3.95 18.54
N ASN A 2 13.30 4.02 19.61
CA ASN A 2 12.90 2.78 20.31
C ASN A 2 12.02 1.90 19.41
N GLU A 3 12.10 0.57 19.58
CA GLU A 3 11.40 -0.41 18.74
C GLU A 3 9.90 -0.10 18.58
N MET A 4 9.24 0.26 19.68
CA MET A 4 7.83 0.63 19.70
C MET A 4 7.53 1.87 18.84
N THR A 5 8.44 2.84 18.83
CA THR A 5 8.29 4.06 18.02
C THR A 5 8.52 3.75 16.54
N SER A 6 9.50 2.90 16.22
CA SER A 6 9.75 2.42 14.85
C SER A 6 8.58 1.63 14.29
N LEU A 7 7.96 0.75 15.10
CA LEU A 7 6.77 0.01 14.71
C LEU A 7 5.58 0.94 14.45
N LYS A 8 5.31 1.89 15.35
CA LYS A 8 4.25 2.88 15.17
C LYS A 8 4.45 3.70 13.89
N PHE A 9 5.69 4.10 13.62
CA PHE A 9 6.04 4.83 12.42
C PHE A 9 5.87 3.99 11.14
N PHE A 10 6.31 2.72 11.16
CA PHE A 10 6.06 1.77 10.07
C PHE A 10 4.57 1.64 9.76
N VAL A 11 3.76 1.37 10.80
CA VAL A 11 2.31 1.17 10.65
C VAL A 11 1.64 2.43 10.10
N LEU A 12 2.03 3.60 10.60
CA LEU A 12 1.50 4.88 10.10
C LEU A 12 1.78 5.05 8.61
N LEU A 13 3.04 4.88 8.18
CA LEU A 13 3.43 5.01 6.78
C LEU A 13 2.70 3.98 5.90
N TYR A 14 2.64 2.73 6.36
CA TYR A 14 1.97 1.66 5.64
C TYR A 14 0.49 1.94 5.41
N LEU A 15 -0.24 2.36 6.46
CA LEU A 15 -1.65 2.70 6.36
C LEU A 15 -1.89 3.91 5.45
N VAL A 16 -1.07 4.96 5.57
CA VAL A 16 -1.18 6.14 4.69
C VAL A 16 -0.97 5.75 3.23
N SER A 17 0.04 4.93 2.94
CA SER A 17 0.29 4.45 1.58
C SER A 17 -0.85 3.60 1.03
N LEU A 18 -1.41 2.68 1.83
CA LEU A 18 -2.56 1.87 1.41
C LEU A 18 -3.78 2.72 1.07
N VAL A 19 -4.09 3.73 1.90
CA VAL A 19 -5.20 4.64 1.65
C VAL A 19 -4.98 5.43 0.36
N LEU A 20 -3.78 5.95 0.13
CA LEU A 20 -3.45 6.66 -1.10
C LEU A 20 -3.65 5.77 -2.34
N ILE A 21 -3.15 4.53 -2.31
CA ILE A 21 -3.30 3.56 -3.39
C ILE A 21 -4.77 3.22 -3.66
N TYR A 22 -5.56 3.04 -2.60
CA TYR A 22 -6.98 2.78 -2.73
C TYR A 22 -7.71 3.96 -3.38
N VAL A 23 -7.44 5.19 -2.92
CA VAL A 23 -8.04 6.41 -3.46
C VAL A 23 -7.62 6.64 -4.92
N LEU A 24 -6.36 6.41 -5.27
CA LEU A 24 -5.87 6.52 -6.64
C LEU A 24 -6.60 5.56 -7.59
N ASN A 25 -6.85 4.33 -7.15
CA ASN A 25 -7.57 3.33 -7.97
C ASN A 25 -9.08 3.59 -8.09
N GLN A 26 -9.65 4.47 -7.26
CA GLN A 26 -11.04 4.91 -7.37
C GLN A 26 -11.25 6.01 -8.42
N LYS A 27 -10.21 6.77 -8.79
CA LYS A 27 -10.32 7.86 -9.78
C LYS A 27 -10.44 7.34 -11.21
N THR A 28 -11.13 8.08 -12.08
CA THR A 28 -11.25 7.76 -13.51
C THR A 28 -9.89 7.84 -14.22
N GLY A 29 -9.39 6.72 -14.75
CA GLY A 29 -8.08 6.61 -15.38
C GLY A 29 -7.64 5.14 -15.52
N VAL A 30 -6.44 4.92 -16.04
CA VAL A 30 -5.81 3.59 -16.07
C VAL A 30 -5.48 3.19 -14.63
N PRO A 31 -6.00 2.05 -14.13
CA PRO A 31 -5.76 1.62 -12.77
C PRO A 31 -4.30 1.17 -12.61
N LEU A 32 -3.70 1.50 -11.47
CA LEU A 32 -2.34 1.08 -11.15
C LEU A 32 -2.45 -0.19 -10.31
N VAL A 33 -2.27 -1.32 -10.97
CA VAL A 33 -2.54 -2.68 -10.46
C VAL A 33 -1.30 -3.54 -10.70
N LEU A 34 -0.81 -4.20 -9.67
CA LEU A 34 0.29 -5.15 -9.80
C LEU A 34 -0.24 -6.56 -10.09
N PRO A 35 0.58 -7.44 -10.71
CA PRO A 35 0.25 -8.85 -10.85
C PRO A 35 -0.01 -9.46 -9.46
N GLY A 36 -1.21 -10.02 -9.26
CA GLY A 36 -1.64 -10.58 -7.97
C GLY A 36 -2.59 -9.69 -7.17
N ASP A 37 -2.79 -8.44 -7.58
CA ASP A 37 -3.90 -7.63 -7.08
C ASP A 37 -5.23 -8.06 -7.70
N ILE A 38 -6.33 -7.87 -6.97
CA ILE A 38 -7.67 -8.11 -7.49
C ILE A 38 -8.26 -6.78 -7.91
N TYR A 39 -8.37 -6.57 -9.22
CA TYR A 39 -9.08 -5.43 -9.78
C TYR A 39 -10.23 -5.91 -10.67
N LYS A 40 -11.46 -5.49 -10.34
CA LYS A 40 -12.67 -5.81 -11.11
C LYS A 40 -13.46 -4.54 -11.40
N VAL A 41 -13.87 -4.39 -12.65
CA VAL A 41 -14.75 -3.30 -13.11
C VAL A 41 -16.07 -3.89 -13.57
N LYS A 42 -17.18 -3.44 -12.99
CA LYS A 42 -18.55 -3.81 -13.41
C LYS A 42 -19.40 -2.55 -13.54
N GLY A 43 -19.55 -2.05 -14.76
CA GLY A 43 -20.21 -0.78 -15.04
C GLY A 43 -19.46 0.38 -14.37
N THR A 44 -20.16 1.17 -13.55
CA THR A 44 -19.57 2.26 -12.76
C THR A 44 -18.89 1.78 -11.48
N ARG A 45 -19.12 0.53 -11.05
CA ARG A 45 -18.53 -0.01 -9.81
C ARG A 45 -17.15 -0.58 -10.08
N ARG A 46 -16.19 -0.15 -9.26
CA ARG A 46 -14.81 -0.62 -9.26
C ARG A 46 -14.53 -1.26 -7.91
N ILE A 47 -14.02 -2.49 -7.95
CA ILE A 47 -13.60 -3.22 -6.75
C ILE A 47 -12.10 -3.44 -6.91
N TYR A 48 -11.34 -2.92 -5.96
CA TYR A 48 -9.89 -3.07 -5.92
C TYR A 48 -9.45 -3.59 -4.56
N ILE A 49 -8.72 -4.71 -4.57
CA ILE A 49 -8.10 -5.33 -3.40
C ILE A 49 -6.59 -5.42 -3.68
N PRO A 50 -5.76 -4.56 -3.05
CA PRO A 50 -4.33 -4.43 -3.33
C PRO A 50 -3.51 -5.53 -2.64
N LEU A 51 -3.75 -6.81 -2.93
CA LEU A 51 -3.05 -7.91 -2.25
C LEU A 51 -1.53 -7.87 -2.48
N ALA A 52 -1.10 -7.95 -3.74
CA ALA A 52 0.31 -7.92 -4.10
C ALA A 52 0.92 -6.56 -3.75
N THR A 53 0.22 -5.47 -4.08
CA THR A 53 0.67 -4.12 -3.79
C THR A 53 0.89 -3.90 -2.28
N SER A 54 -0.02 -4.37 -1.42
CA SER A 54 0.12 -4.24 0.03
C SER A 54 1.37 -4.96 0.55
N PHE A 55 1.61 -6.18 0.07
CA PHE A 55 2.78 -6.96 0.44
C PHE A 55 4.08 -6.31 -0.02
N THR A 56 4.15 -5.91 -1.30
CA THR A 56 5.32 -5.22 -1.86
C THR A 56 5.62 -3.94 -1.09
N LEU A 57 4.59 -3.18 -0.73
CA LEU A 57 4.74 -1.93 0.00
C LEU A 57 5.24 -2.14 1.43
N ALA A 58 4.73 -3.15 2.13
CA ALA A 58 5.23 -3.55 3.45
C ALA A 58 6.71 -3.94 3.39
N LEU A 59 7.11 -4.71 2.37
CA LEU A 59 8.49 -5.15 2.18
C LEU A 59 9.44 -3.98 1.88
N ILE A 60 9.02 -3.05 1.01
CA ILE A 60 9.80 -1.83 0.72
C ILE A 60 9.95 -0.98 1.99
N LEU A 61 8.85 -0.71 2.71
CA LEU A 61 8.90 0.05 3.96
C LEU A 61 9.81 -0.62 4.99
N PHE A 62 9.75 -1.94 5.12
CA PHE A 62 10.61 -2.68 6.01
C PHE A 62 12.08 -2.50 5.64
N LEU A 63 12.45 -2.70 4.38
CA LEU A 63 13.83 -2.54 3.91
C LEU A 63 14.35 -1.11 4.10
N VAL A 64 13.51 -0.11 3.78
CA VAL A 64 13.86 1.31 3.95
C VAL A 64 14.06 1.60 5.44
N LEU A 65 13.09 1.30 6.28
CA LEU A 65 13.17 1.63 7.71
C LEU A 65 14.29 0.86 8.40
N ASN A 66 14.52 -0.41 8.06
CA ASN A 66 15.65 -1.18 8.58
C ASN A 66 17.02 -0.63 8.15
N LYS A 67 17.12 -0.06 6.94
CA LYS A 67 18.36 0.57 6.45
C LYS A 67 18.66 1.89 7.17
N TYR A 68 17.63 2.70 7.46
CA TYR A 68 17.81 4.07 7.96
C TYR A 68 17.58 4.24 9.47
N ILE A 69 16.85 3.34 10.13
CA ILE A 69 16.45 3.44 11.54
C ILE A 69 17.17 2.36 12.37
N LYS A 70 18.48 2.19 12.17
CA LYS A 70 19.31 1.34 13.04
C LYS A 70 19.12 1.68 14.52
#